data_AF-A0ABD2X155-F1
#
_entry.id   AF-A0ABD2X155-F1
#
_cell.length_a   1.000
_cell.length_b   1.000
_cell.length_c   1.000
_cell.angle_alpha   90.00
_cell.angle_beta   90.00
_cell.angle_gamma   90.00
#
_symmetry.space_group_name_H-M   'P 1'
#
loop_
_entity.id
_entity.type
_entity.pdbx_description
1 polymer ?
#
loop_
_entity_poly.entity_id
_entity_poly.type
_entity_poly.pdbx_seq_one_letter_code
_entity_poly.pdbx_strand_id
1 'polypeptide(L)'
;MTGRTRQLTACSSKRQRKKSLESADATDKDPLDQSILNVIGQRIIEKRTFAQPVHVSLPERWSDITKVGLPIEERLDLIKKYPIPKNCSFLDPPDLNKEISLALNEAARLRDQIIVLKQKKLAACASGIAKMLPSRLSRSLEEDFPLVETLSDIAR
;
A
#
# COMPACT_ATOMS: atom_id res chain seq x y z
N MET A 1 -16.87 -55.95 -31.73
CA MET A 1 -16.73 -55.28 -33.05
C MET A 1 -17.12 -53.82 -32.88
N THR A 2 -16.22 -52.91 -33.27
CA THR A 2 -16.47 -51.53 -33.74
C THR A 2 -17.43 -50.67 -32.90
N GLY A 3 -17.02 -49.68 -32.11
CA GLY A 3 -16.00 -48.66 -32.37
C GLY A 3 -16.69 -47.33 -32.72
N ARG A 4 -16.53 -46.31 -31.88
CA ARG A 4 -16.29 -44.90 -32.27
C ARG A 4 -16.30 -43.97 -31.06
N THR A 5 -15.10 -43.72 -30.58
CA THR A 5 -14.65 -42.51 -29.91
C THR A 5 -15.09 -41.26 -30.70
N ARG A 6 -15.77 -40.32 -30.04
CA ARG A 6 -15.91 -38.92 -30.49
C ARG A 6 -15.50 -38.05 -29.29
N GLN A 7 -14.20 -37.80 -29.17
CA GLN A 7 -13.58 -36.51 -29.45
C GLN A 7 -14.14 -35.37 -28.59
N LEU A 8 -13.39 -35.15 -27.51
CA LEU A 8 -13.16 -33.87 -26.85
C LEU A 8 -13.08 -32.74 -27.88
N THR A 9 -14.00 -31.78 -27.81
CA THR A 9 -13.81 -30.47 -28.44
C THR A 9 -13.46 -29.48 -27.35
N ALA A 10 -12.15 -29.31 -27.16
CA ALA A 10 -11.58 -28.22 -26.40
C ALA A 10 -11.93 -26.90 -27.08
N CYS A 11 -12.73 -26.07 -26.41
CA CYS A 11 -12.95 -24.67 -26.78
C CYS A 11 -11.63 -23.92 -26.61
N SER A 12 -10.84 -23.91 -27.67
CA SER A 12 -9.58 -23.18 -27.79
C SER A 12 -9.88 -21.69 -27.98
N SER A 13 -10.26 -21.00 -26.91
CA SER A 13 -10.29 -19.54 -26.92
C SER A 13 -8.87 -19.02 -26.68
N LYS A 14 -8.08 -19.01 -27.76
CA LYS A 14 -6.81 -18.25 -27.84
C LYS A 14 -7.14 -16.77 -27.70
N ARG A 15 -7.25 -16.27 -26.48
CA ARG A 15 -7.24 -14.83 -26.20
C ARG A 15 -5.79 -14.34 -26.15
N GLN A 16 -5.11 -14.44 -27.29
CA GLN A 16 -3.87 -13.69 -27.53
C GLN A 16 -4.24 -12.21 -27.58
N ARG A 17 -4.23 -11.51 -26.44
CA ARG A 17 -4.12 -10.04 -26.43
C ARG A 17 -2.67 -9.68 -26.74
N LYS A 18 -2.45 -9.67 -28.06
CA LYS A 18 -1.46 -8.92 -28.82
C LYS A 18 -0.66 -7.90 -27.99
N LYS A 19 0.62 -8.22 -27.84
CA LYS A 19 1.75 -7.31 -27.71
C LYS A 19 1.71 -6.29 -28.85
N SER A 20 1.56 -5.00 -28.54
CA SER A 20 2.09 -3.81 -29.25
C SER A 20 1.23 -2.56 -28.97
N LEU A 21 1.80 -1.63 -28.21
CA LEU A 21 1.68 -0.18 -28.42
C LEU A 21 2.81 0.49 -27.62
N GLU A 22 4.03 0.20 -28.05
CA GLU A 22 5.07 1.24 -28.05
C GLU A 22 4.60 2.28 -29.06
N SER A 23 4.16 3.44 -28.57
CA SER A 23 4.12 4.65 -29.37
C SER A 23 5.29 5.51 -28.90
N ALA A 24 6.40 5.37 -29.62
CA ALA A 24 7.35 6.44 -29.75
C ALA A 24 6.68 7.50 -30.63
N ASP A 25 6.20 8.58 -30.01
CA ASP A 25 6.11 9.88 -30.66
C ASP A 25 6.75 10.88 -29.71
N ALA A 26 8.07 11.01 -29.84
CA ALA A 26 8.84 12.05 -29.19
C ALA A 26 8.85 13.27 -30.12
N THR A 27 7.79 14.07 -30.03
CA THR A 27 7.77 15.41 -30.62
C THR A 27 7.94 16.45 -29.50
N ASP A 28 8.92 17.32 -29.73
CA ASP A 28 9.38 18.49 -28.97
C ASP A 28 9.81 18.34 -27.50
N LYS A 29 11.13 18.30 -27.30
CA LYS A 29 11.79 18.60 -26.03
C LYS A 29 12.60 19.90 -26.12
N ASP A 30 11.95 20.98 -26.52
CA ASP A 30 12.39 22.32 -26.15
C ASP A 30 11.30 22.95 -25.28
N PRO A 31 11.64 23.47 -24.09
CA PRO A 31 10.65 24.14 -23.26
C PRO A 31 10.13 25.37 -24.00
N LEU A 32 8.82 25.40 -24.27
CA LEU A 32 8.16 26.58 -24.83
C LEU A 32 8.44 27.81 -23.96
N ASP A 33 8.68 28.94 -24.61
CA ASP A 33 8.95 30.20 -23.94
C ASP A 33 7.75 30.63 -23.06
N GLN A 34 8.04 31.26 -21.93
CA GLN A 34 7.04 31.64 -20.92
C GLN A 34 6.00 32.62 -21.49
N SER A 35 6.40 33.42 -22.48
CA SER A 35 5.52 34.33 -23.23
C SER A 35 4.39 33.57 -23.95
N ILE A 36 4.71 32.45 -24.61
CA ILE A 36 3.76 31.60 -25.34
C ILE A 36 2.86 30.85 -24.36
N LEU A 37 3.42 30.36 -23.25
CA LEU A 37 2.66 29.68 -22.20
C LEU A 37 1.60 30.60 -21.55
N ASN A 38 1.92 31.88 -21.38
CA ASN A 38 0.96 32.87 -20.88
C ASN A 38 -0.19 33.14 -21.85
N VAL A 39 0.06 33.07 -23.16
CA VAL A 39 -0.97 33.19 -24.21
C VAL A 39 -1.87 31.96 -24.26
N ILE A 40 -1.31 30.75 -24.09
CA ILE A 40 -2.06 29.49 -24.05
C ILE A 40 -2.96 29.39 -22.80
N GLY A 41 -2.61 30.15 -21.75
CA GLY A 41 -3.39 30.29 -20.53
C GLY A 41 -2.68 29.66 -19.32
N GLN A 42 -2.89 30.27 -18.15
CA GLN A 42 -2.32 29.77 -16.91
C GLN A 42 -2.92 28.41 -16.55
N ARG A 43 -2.06 27.48 -16.14
CA ARG A 43 -2.47 26.14 -15.74
C ARG A 43 -3.25 26.22 -14.43
N ILE A 44 -4.52 25.81 -14.46
CA ILE A 44 -5.41 25.80 -13.29
C ILE A 44 -4.99 24.73 -12.27
N ILE A 45 -4.33 23.67 -12.72
CA ILE A 45 -3.86 22.57 -11.87
C ILE A 45 -2.41 22.84 -11.48
N GLU A 46 -2.22 23.29 -10.24
CA GLU A 46 -0.92 23.47 -9.62
C GLU A 46 -0.09 22.19 -9.69
N LYS A 47 1.22 22.37 -9.92
CA LYS A 47 2.16 21.25 -9.99
C LYS A 47 2.41 20.75 -8.56
N ARG A 48 1.98 19.53 -8.27
CA ARG A 48 2.24 18.87 -6.97
C ARG A 48 3.74 18.85 -6.69
N THR A 49 4.13 19.36 -5.53
CA THR A 49 5.51 19.28 -5.04
C THR A 49 5.76 17.87 -4.51
N PHE A 50 6.84 17.25 -4.96
CA PHE A 50 7.32 15.96 -4.47
C PHE A 50 8.59 16.16 -3.65
N ALA A 51 8.80 15.31 -2.65
CA ALA A 51 10.02 15.31 -1.84
C ALA A 51 11.22 14.77 -2.65
N GLN A 52 12.40 14.76 -2.01
CA GLN A 52 13.63 14.22 -2.59
C GLN A 52 13.47 12.73 -2.98
N PRO A 53 14.15 12.28 -4.05
CA PRO A 53 14.06 10.90 -4.50
C PRO A 53 14.63 9.94 -3.45
N VAL A 54 13.93 8.83 -3.23
CA VAL A 54 14.38 7.74 -2.36
C VAL A 54 15.28 6.78 -3.16
N HIS A 55 16.00 5.90 -2.46
CA HIS A 55 16.84 4.86 -3.07
C HIS A 55 16.10 4.07 -4.17
N VAL A 56 16.78 3.84 -5.30
CA VAL A 56 16.20 3.36 -6.57
C VAL A 56 15.42 2.04 -6.45
N SER A 57 15.83 1.14 -5.56
CA SER A 57 15.16 -0.17 -5.38
C SER A 57 13.83 -0.11 -4.62
N LEU A 58 13.54 0.98 -3.91
CA LEU A 58 12.36 1.09 -3.06
C LEU A 58 11.09 1.38 -3.87
N PRO A 59 11.08 2.35 -4.82
CA PRO A 59 9.92 2.62 -5.65
C PRO A 59 9.42 1.40 -6.43
N GLU A 60 10.33 0.59 -6.99
CA GLU A 60 9.97 -0.59 -7.78
C GLU A 60 9.17 -1.59 -6.92
N ARG A 61 9.73 -1.97 -5.77
CA ARG A 61 9.11 -2.92 -4.84
C ARG A 61 7.80 -2.41 -4.26
N TRP A 62 7.75 -1.13 -3.89
CA TRP A 62 6.51 -0.53 -3.39
C TRP A 62 5.46 -0.40 -4.49
N SER A 63 5.86 -0.21 -5.74
CA SER A 63 4.93 -0.21 -6.87
C SER A 63 4.29 -1.59 -7.07
N ASP A 64 5.05 -2.66 -6.89
CA ASP A 64 4.53 -4.03 -6.99
C ASP A 64 3.55 -4.32 -5.84
N ILE A 65 3.92 -3.97 -4.61
CA ILE A 65 3.08 -4.15 -3.43
C ILE A 65 1.77 -3.34 -3.57
N THR A 66 1.82 -2.12 -4.11
CA THR A 66 0.63 -1.27 -4.25
C THR A 66 -0.30 -1.70 -5.39
N LYS A 67 0.25 -2.27 -6.48
CA LYS A 67 -0.55 -2.74 -7.63
C LYS A 67 -1.11 -4.14 -7.44
N VAL A 68 -0.28 -5.07 -6.95
CA VAL A 68 -0.62 -6.51 -6.84
C VAL A 68 -1.16 -6.84 -5.45
N GLY A 69 -0.77 -6.07 -4.42
CA GLY A 69 -1.08 -6.38 -3.03
C GLY A 69 -0.13 -7.42 -2.44
N LEU A 70 -0.21 -7.59 -1.12
CA LEU A 70 0.53 -8.60 -0.39
C LEU A 70 -0.32 -9.88 -0.24
N PRO A 71 0.24 -11.09 -0.44
CA PRO A 71 -0.46 -12.33 -0.14
C PRO A 71 -0.91 -12.39 1.32
N ILE A 72 -1.97 -13.16 1.57
CA ILE A 72 -2.60 -13.23 2.90
C ILE A 72 -1.61 -13.79 3.94
N GLU A 73 -0.83 -14.80 3.58
CA GLU A 73 0.15 -15.45 4.45
C GLU A 73 1.25 -14.49 4.90
N GLU A 74 1.94 -13.84 3.95
CA GLU A 74 2.98 -12.86 4.27
C GLU A 74 2.47 -11.73 5.16
N ARG A 75 1.24 -11.27 4.91
CA ARG A 75 0.60 -10.26 5.75
C ARG A 75 0.37 -10.75 7.18
N LEU A 76 -0.09 -11.98 7.36
CA LEU A 76 -0.26 -12.56 8.70
C LEU A 76 1.08 -12.72 9.40
N ASP A 77 2.12 -13.10 8.67
CA ASP A 77 3.47 -13.25 9.22
C ASP A 77 4.07 -11.91 9.63
N LEU A 78 3.82 -10.83 8.87
CA LEU A 78 4.19 -9.47 9.26
C LEU A 78 3.48 -9.03 10.55
N ILE A 79 2.17 -9.32 10.68
CA ILE A 79 1.42 -8.99 11.90
C ILE A 79 1.98 -9.77 13.10
N LYS A 80 2.32 -11.05 12.93
CA LYS A 80 2.95 -11.86 13.99
C LYS A 80 4.35 -11.39 14.35
N LYS A 81 5.12 -10.91 13.36
CA LYS A 81 6.49 -10.42 13.57
C LYS A 81 6.55 -9.15 14.41
N TYR A 82 5.51 -8.33 14.36
CA TYR A 82 5.40 -7.08 15.10
C TYR A 82 4.19 -7.12 16.05
N PRO A 83 4.27 -7.90 17.14
CA PRO A 83 3.21 -7.95 18.13
C PRO A 83 3.12 -6.62 18.88
N ILE A 84 1.93 -6.32 19.37
CA ILE A 84 1.66 -5.11 20.16
C ILE A 84 2.45 -5.20 21.49
N PRO A 85 3.23 -4.16 21.83
CA PRO A 85 3.92 -4.09 23.12
C PRO A 85 2.94 -4.14 24.30
N LYS A 86 3.32 -4.81 25.40
CA LYS A 86 2.44 -5.00 26.58
C LYS A 86 1.95 -3.69 27.20
N ASN A 87 2.74 -2.62 27.09
CA ASN A 87 2.42 -1.28 27.57
C ASN A 87 1.45 -0.52 26.65
N CYS A 88 1.19 -1.01 25.43
CA CYS A 88 0.37 -0.36 24.43
C CYS A 88 -0.89 -1.17 24.09
N SER A 89 -1.56 -1.74 25.10
CA SER A 89 -2.80 -2.52 24.92
C SER A 89 -3.94 -1.73 24.27
N PHE A 90 -3.92 -0.40 24.36
CA PHE A 90 -4.87 0.50 23.70
C PHE A 90 -4.78 0.48 22.16
N LEU A 91 -3.69 -0.07 21.59
CA LEU A 91 -3.56 -0.26 20.14
C LEU A 91 -4.28 -1.51 19.63
N ASP A 92 -4.69 -2.42 20.52
CA ASP A 92 -5.45 -3.59 20.12
C ASP A 92 -6.86 -3.15 19.72
N PRO A 93 -7.34 -3.46 18.50
CA PRO A 93 -8.64 -3.01 18.08
C PRO A 93 -9.76 -3.53 18.98
N PRO A 94 -10.77 -2.69 19.26
CA PRO A 94 -11.91 -3.10 20.06
C PRO A 94 -12.76 -4.13 19.30
N ASP A 95 -13.21 -5.15 20.02
CA ASP A 95 -14.18 -6.10 19.50
C ASP A 95 -15.58 -5.50 19.49
N LEU A 96 -16.36 -5.84 18.45
CA LEU A 96 -17.76 -5.47 18.38
C LEU A 96 -18.55 -6.08 19.54
N ASN A 97 -19.32 -5.25 20.24
CA ASN A 97 -20.19 -5.74 21.31
C ASN A 97 -21.16 -6.82 20.78
N LYS A 98 -21.23 -7.95 21.47
CA LYS A 98 -22.01 -9.13 21.08
C LYS A 98 -23.50 -8.80 20.96
N GLU A 99 -24.02 -7.94 21.83
CA GLU A 99 -25.42 -7.49 21.79
C GLU A 99 -25.74 -6.73 20.50
N ILE A 100 -24.83 -5.84 20.10
CA ILE A 100 -24.96 -5.02 18.89
C ILE A 100 -24.76 -5.89 17.63
N SER A 101 -23.84 -6.85 17.68
CA SER A 101 -23.57 -7.78 16.59
C SER A 101 -24.82 -8.58 16.16
N LEU A 102 -25.68 -8.96 17.11
CA LEU A 102 -26.94 -9.66 16.86
C LEU A 102 -28.00 -8.76 16.22
N ALA A 103 -28.01 -7.47 16.56
CA ALA A 103 -28.95 -6.49 16.02
C ALA A 103 -28.57 -5.98 14.62
N LEU A 104 -27.29 -6.05 14.25
CA LEU A 104 -26.79 -5.57 12.96
C LEU A 104 -27.07 -6.56 11.82
N ASN A 105 -27.19 -6.02 10.61
CA ASN A 105 -27.22 -6.86 9.40
C ASN A 105 -25.82 -7.41 9.07
N GLU A 106 -25.77 -8.46 8.25
CA GLU A 106 -24.52 -9.12 7.88
C GLU A 106 -23.54 -8.18 7.19
N ALA A 107 -24.03 -7.30 6.32
CA ALA A 107 -23.20 -6.30 5.64
C ALA A 107 -22.53 -5.33 6.63
N ALA A 108 -23.20 -4.91 7.70
CA ALA A 108 -22.60 -4.08 8.75
C ALA A 108 -21.55 -4.85 9.55
N ARG A 109 -21.80 -6.11 9.89
CA ARG A 109 -20.80 -6.97 10.56
C ARG A 109 -19.54 -7.18 9.71
N LEU A 110 -19.69 -7.45 8.42
CA LEU A 110 -18.55 -7.63 7.51
C LEU A 110 -17.73 -6.34 7.37
N ARG A 111 -18.39 -5.18 7.29
CA ARG A 111 -17.69 -3.89 7.26
C ARG A 111 -16.89 -3.66 8.55
N ASP A 112 -17.47 -3.95 9.70
CA ASP A 112 -16.79 -3.84 10.99
C ASP A 112 -15.55 -4.76 11.06
N GLN A 113 -15.69 -6.03 10.67
CA GLN A 113 -14.57 -6.97 10.59
C GLN A 113 -13.44 -6.46 9.67
N ILE A 114 -13.78 -5.85 8.53
CA ILE A 114 -12.78 -5.25 7.63
C ILE A 114 -12.07 -4.07 8.31
N ILE A 115 -12.78 -3.27 9.11
CA ILE A 115 -12.19 -2.15 9.88
C ILE A 115 -11.24 -2.69 10.94
N VAL A 116 -11.65 -3.71 11.69
CA VAL A 116 -10.80 -4.39 12.68
C VAL A 116 -9.52 -4.93 12.01
N LEU A 117 -9.63 -5.57 10.84
CA LEU A 117 -8.47 -6.04 10.09
C LEU A 117 -7.54 -4.91 9.65
N LYS A 118 -8.06 -3.72 9.33
CA LYS A 118 -7.23 -2.54 9.03
C LYS A 118 -6.55 -2.01 10.29
N GLN A 119 -7.27 -1.93 11.41
CA GLN A 119 -6.72 -1.50 12.69
C GLN A 119 -5.60 -2.44 13.17
N LYS A 120 -5.75 -3.77 13.02
CA LYS A 120 -4.67 -4.73 13.32
C LYS A 120 -3.41 -4.48 12.50
N LYS A 121 -3.53 -4.10 11.24
CA LYS A 121 -2.38 -3.74 10.39
C LYS A 121 -1.71 -2.47 10.88
N LEU A 122 -2.50 -1.43 11.21
CA LEU A 122 -1.97 -0.17 11.73
C LEU A 122 -1.26 -0.37 13.07
N ALA A 123 -1.82 -1.20 13.96
CA ALA A 123 -1.20 -1.56 15.23
C ALA A 123 0.14 -2.29 15.04
N ALA A 124 0.23 -3.21 14.06
CA ALA A 124 1.49 -3.87 13.71
C ALA A 124 2.53 -2.88 13.14
N CYS A 125 2.11 -1.92 12.31
CA CYS A 125 2.99 -0.86 11.80
C CYS A 125 3.53 0.01 12.95
N ALA A 126 2.66 0.49 13.84
CA ALA A 126 3.05 1.27 15.00
C ALA A 126 4.00 0.50 15.92
N SER A 127 3.75 -0.79 16.13
CA SER A 127 4.62 -1.69 16.90
C SER A 127 6.01 -1.87 16.25
N GLY A 128 6.06 -1.91 14.92
CA GLY A 128 7.31 -1.93 14.16
C GLY A 128 8.16 -0.67 14.39
N ILE A 129 7.54 0.50 14.34
CA ILE A 129 8.20 1.79 14.63
C ILE A 129 8.65 1.82 16.10
N ALA A 130 7.77 1.45 17.02
CA ALA A 130 8.04 1.44 18.46
C ALA A 130 9.22 0.51 18.82
N LYS A 131 9.40 -0.61 18.11
CA LYS A 131 10.55 -1.50 18.33
C LYS A 131 11.89 -0.85 17.96
N MET A 132 11.92 0.08 17.01
CA MET A 132 13.15 0.77 16.59
C MET A 132 13.58 1.83 17.59
N LEU A 133 12.63 2.52 18.22
CA LEU A 133 12.89 3.65 19.12
C LEU A 133 13.85 3.34 20.29
N PRO A 134 13.70 2.27 21.10
CA PRO A 134 14.58 2.00 22.25
C PRO A 134 16.06 1.88 21.87
N SER A 135 16.34 1.27 20.71
CA SER A 135 17.70 1.06 20.20
C SER A 135 18.39 2.35 19.76
N ARG A 136 17.61 3.38 19.40
CA ARG A 136 18.08 4.71 19.03
C ARG A 136 18.20 5.60 20.26
N LEU A 137 17.22 5.56 21.16
CA LEU A 137 17.22 6.33 22.41
C LEU A 137 18.36 5.94 23.37
N SER A 138 18.88 4.72 23.28
CA SER A 138 19.98 4.24 24.13
C SER A 138 21.38 4.58 23.57
N ARG A 139 21.49 5.03 22.32
CA ARG A 139 22.74 5.50 21.70
C ARG A 139 22.72 7.04 21.74
N SER A 140 23.84 7.65 22.07
CA SER A 140 24.00 9.10 22.36
C SER A 140 23.17 10.03 21.44
N LEU A 141 22.52 11.04 22.05
CA LEU A 141 21.28 11.70 21.60
C LEU A 141 21.40 12.75 20.47
N GLU A 142 22.59 13.24 20.11
CA GLU A 142 22.67 14.43 19.23
C GLU A 142 22.42 14.13 17.75
N GLU A 143 22.87 12.99 17.22
CA GLU A 143 22.71 12.68 15.79
C GLU A 143 21.33 12.05 15.47
N ASP A 144 20.73 11.36 16.43
CA ASP A 144 19.47 10.64 16.25
C ASP A 144 18.23 11.51 16.58
N PHE A 145 18.39 12.72 17.11
CA PHE A 145 17.28 13.63 17.45
C PHE A 145 16.28 13.89 16.30
N PRO A 146 16.70 14.29 15.08
CA PRO A 146 15.76 14.50 13.97
C PRO A 146 15.07 13.19 13.54
N LEU A 147 15.74 12.05 13.69
CA LEU A 147 15.14 10.75 13.41
C LEU A 147 14.08 10.39 14.47
N VAL A 148 14.33 10.68 15.73
CA VAL A 148 13.35 10.45 16.81
C VAL A 148 12.15 11.38 16.67
N GLU A 149 12.37 12.65 16.30
CA GLU A 149 11.29 13.61 16.02
C GLU A 149 10.41 13.13 14.86
N THR A 150 11.02 12.78 13.72
CA THR A 150 10.26 12.25 12.57
C THR A 150 9.52 10.95 12.88
N LEU A 151 10.13 10.01 13.62
CA LEU A 151 9.44 8.78 14.04
C LEU A 151 8.29 9.07 15.03
N SER A 152 8.46 10.04 15.92
CA SER A 152 7.40 10.48 16.84
C SER A 152 6.26 11.17 16.11
N ASP A 153 6.55 11.96 15.09
CA ASP A 153 5.52 12.62 14.28
C ASP A 153 4.74 11.64 13.40
N ILE A 154 5.39 10.59 12.89
CA ILE A 154 4.72 9.50 12.15
C ILE A 154 3.77 8.72 13.07
N ALA A 155 4.08 8.62 14.36
CA ALA A 155 3.27 7.89 15.33
C ALA A 155 2.04 8.67 15.84
N ARG A 156 2.02 10.00 15.65
CA ARG A 156 0.92 10.89 16.05
C ARG A 156 -0.16 10.95 14.98
#